data_AF-A0A5E7Q166-F1
#
_entry.id   AF-A0A5E7Q166-F1
#
_cell.length_a   1.000
_cell.length_b   1.000
_cell.length_c   1.000
_cell.angle_alpha   90.00
_cell.angle_beta   90.00
_cell.angle_gamma   90.00
#
_symmetry.space_group_name_H-M   'P 1'
#
loop_
_entity.id
_entity.type
_entity.pdbx_description
1 polymer ?
#
loop_
_entity_poly.entity_id
_entity_poly.type
_entity_poly.pdbx_seq_one_letter_code
_entity_poly.pdbx_strand_id
1 'polypeptide(L)'
;MQSVFRYSCNRYYHGAYLFTQQKNGGDIRVVWYLSALTAMIVFFVAKIAIGTGVIVGDEFVGEYGKLLSHFTGIMLDFKKDFLIVTCIASLVLVPQFICYLLSGLSGNAKPPMLMGIVLSFFFWGIIKSLVVCASILMTLWGLYFFGYIPTSDETSWFFLKAGLSFLLLAFGIISLYREGEQLANWVGEHVPKLRAIHKCFTRNEKASSSGEAVNAVDVLELSQSLMRLTSDIHRIALKYKESAKGSK
;
A
#
# COMPACT_ATOMS: atom_id res chain seq x y z
N MET A 1 12.81 44.91 -11.39
CA MET A 1 12.74 44.07 -10.17
C MET A 1 11.56 43.07 -10.14
N GLN A 2 10.58 43.14 -11.05
CA GLN A 2 9.47 42.16 -11.13
C GLN A 2 9.72 40.95 -12.06
N SER A 3 10.76 40.97 -12.90
CA SER A 3 11.07 39.87 -13.82
C SER A 3 11.87 38.73 -13.20
N VAL A 4 12.61 38.98 -12.11
CA VAL A 4 13.48 37.98 -11.45
C VAL A 4 12.68 37.04 -10.54
N PHE A 5 11.59 37.52 -9.93
CA PHE A 5 10.72 36.70 -9.07
C PHE A 5 9.90 35.66 -9.85
N ARG A 6 9.60 35.92 -11.13
CA ARG A 6 8.82 35.01 -11.97
C ARG A 6 9.66 33.82 -12.49
N TYR A 7 10.99 33.98 -12.59
CA TYR A 7 11.90 32.90 -13.01
C TYR A 7 12.33 31.98 -11.86
N SER A 8 12.42 32.47 -10.63
CA SER A 8 12.75 31.62 -9.48
C SER A 8 11.58 30.71 -9.08
N CYS A 9 10.33 31.19 -9.15
CA CYS A 9 9.17 30.38 -8.77
C CYS A 9 8.95 29.19 -9.74
N ASN A 10 9.18 29.37 -11.04
CA ASN A 10 9.00 28.31 -12.05
C ASN A 10 10.06 27.18 -11.92
N ARG A 11 11.27 27.49 -11.43
CA ARG A 11 12.35 26.51 -11.27
C ARG A 11 12.14 25.59 -10.06
N TYR A 12 11.43 26.05 -9.02
CA TYR A 12 11.09 25.24 -7.84
C TYR A 12 10.00 24.21 -8.14
N TYR A 13 8.96 24.56 -8.91
CA TYR A 13 7.93 23.58 -9.30
C TYR A 13 8.47 22.53 -10.28
N HIS A 14 9.33 22.93 -11.22
CA HIS A 14 9.92 21.99 -12.17
C HIS A 14 10.98 21.10 -11.51
N GLY A 15 11.77 21.63 -10.59
CA GLY A 15 12.76 20.90 -9.81
C GLY A 15 12.12 19.91 -8.83
N ALA A 16 11.02 20.27 -8.16
CA ALA A 16 10.28 19.38 -7.28
C ALA A 16 9.64 18.21 -8.06
N TYR A 17 9.09 18.47 -9.26
CA TYR A 17 8.49 17.44 -10.13
C TYR A 17 9.54 16.46 -10.69
N LEU A 18 10.73 16.95 -11.04
CA LEU A 18 11.85 16.12 -11.51
C LEU A 18 12.51 15.32 -10.36
N PHE A 19 12.63 15.92 -9.18
CA PHE A 19 13.17 15.23 -8.00
C PHE A 19 12.21 14.15 -7.47
N THR A 20 10.90 14.38 -7.59
CA THR A 20 9.91 13.31 -7.35
C THR A 20 10.00 12.22 -8.40
N GLN A 21 10.19 12.50 -9.70
CA GLN A 21 10.31 11.43 -10.71
C GLN A 21 11.47 10.45 -10.46
N GLN A 22 12.65 10.95 -10.10
CA GLN A 22 13.84 10.08 -10.00
C GLN A 22 13.78 9.14 -8.79
N LYS A 23 13.10 9.57 -7.72
CA LYS A 23 12.92 8.76 -6.51
C LYS A 23 11.59 7.97 -6.60
N ASN A 24 10.48 8.53 -7.09
CA ASN A 24 9.10 7.96 -7.11
C ASN A 24 8.71 7.24 -8.41
N GLY A 25 9.61 7.11 -9.39
CA GLY A 25 9.25 6.59 -10.71
C GLY A 25 8.61 5.19 -10.70
N GLY A 26 8.89 4.36 -9.68
CA GLY A 26 8.19 3.09 -9.47
C GLY A 26 6.70 3.27 -9.21
N ASP A 27 6.34 4.03 -8.18
CA ASP A 27 4.96 4.19 -7.71
C ASP A 27 4.09 4.92 -8.73
N ILE A 28 4.65 5.94 -9.39
CA ILE A 28 3.98 6.68 -10.47
C ILE A 28 3.66 5.73 -11.64
N ARG A 29 4.57 4.81 -12.00
CA ARG A 29 4.30 3.80 -13.02
C ARG A 29 3.19 2.83 -12.61
N VAL A 30 3.12 2.44 -11.34
CA VAL A 30 2.04 1.58 -10.84
C VAL A 30 0.69 2.28 -10.94
N VAL A 31 0.62 3.58 -10.58
CA VAL A 31 -0.60 4.38 -10.72
C VAL A 31 -1.04 4.46 -12.18
N TRP A 32 -0.14 4.81 -13.09
CA TRP A 32 -0.47 4.90 -14.52
C TRP A 32 -0.84 3.54 -15.12
N TYR A 33 -0.15 2.47 -14.72
CA TYR A 33 -0.47 1.11 -15.16
C TYR A 33 -1.88 0.70 -14.71
N LEU A 34 -2.21 0.89 -13.42
CA LEU A 34 -3.54 0.59 -12.89
C LEU A 34 -4.60 1.45 -13.58
N SER A 35 -4.31 2.73 -13.79
CA SER A 35 -5.22 3.63 -14.47
C SER A 35 -5.50 3.19 -15.91
N ALA A 36 -4.46 2.87 -16.67
CA ALA A 36 -4.59 2.39 -18.04
C ALA A 36 -5.30 1.05 -18.12
N LEU A 37 -5.00 0.11 -17.20
CA LEU A 37 -5.65 -1.18 -17.12
C LEU A 37 -7.14 -1.02 -16.85
N THR A 38 -7.52 -0.21 -15.86
CA THR A 38 -8.92 0.07 -15.54
C THR A 38 -9.62 0.73 -16.72
N ALA A 39 -9.01 1.73 -17.35
CA ALA A 39 -9.57 2.40 -18.51
C ALA A 39 -9.83 1.43 -19.67
N MET A 40 -8.87 0.54 -19.96
CA MET A 40 -9.02 -0.50 -20.97
C MET A 40 -10.16 -1.46 -20.65
N ILE A 41 -10.24 -1.94 -19.40
CA ILE A 41 -11.34 -2.83 -18.96
C ILE A 41 -12.69 -2.13 -19.14
N VAL A 42 -12.82 -0.89 -18.63
CA VAL A 42 -14.06 -0.12 -18.72
C VAL A 42 -14.45 0.14 -20.17
N PHE A 43 -13.48 0.48 -21.02
CA PHE A 43 -13.72 0.69 -22.45
C PHE A 43 -14.21 -0.59 -23.15
N PHE A 44 -13.58 -1.74 -22.90
CA PHE A 44 -14.02 -3.02 -23.44
C PHE A 44 -15.42 -3.41 -22.97
N VAL A 45 -15.68 -3.24 -21.68
CA VAL A 45 -17.00 -3.50 -21.10
C VAL A 45 -18.06 -2.59 -21.71
N ALA A 46 -17.76 -1.29 -21.87
CA ALA A 46 -18.66 -0.34 -22.51
C ALA A 46 -18.92 -0.69 -23.99
N LYS A 47 -17.88 -1.05 -24.74
CA LYS A 47 -17.99 -1.52 -26.13
C LYS A 47 -18.92 -2.74 -26.26
N ILE A 48 -18.75 -3.75 -25.39
CA ILE A 48 -19.59 -4.95 -25.38
C ILE A 48 -21.02 -4.60 -25.01
N ALA A 49 -21.23 -3.77 -23.99
CA ALA A 49 -22.56 -3.36 -23.54
C ALA A 49 -23.33 -2.58 -24.62
N ILE A 50 -22.66 -1.66 -25.31
CA ILE A 50 -23.22 -0.94 -26.47
C ILE A 50 -23.52 -1.92 -27.61
N GLY A 51 -22.59 -2.81 -27.96
CA GLY A 51 -22.75 -3.75 -29.07
C GLY A 51 -23.85 -4.80 -28.86
N THR A 52 -24.19 -5.10 -27.60
CA THR A 52 -25.25 -6.06 -27.23
C THR A 52 -26.59 -5.40 -26.93
N GLY A 53 -26.68 -4.06 -26.98
CA GLY A 53 -27.91 -3.33 -26.66
C GLY A 53 -28.35 -3.49 -25.20
N VAL A 54 -27.41 -3.83 -24.30
CA VAL A 54 -27.65 -4.07 -22.87
C VAL A 54 -27.92 -2.77 -22.11
N ILE A 55 -27.64 -1.62 -22.73
CA ILE A 55 -27.91 -0.29 -22.19
C ILE A 55 -29.03 0.32 -23.04
N VAL A 56 -30.21 0.48 -22.44
CA VAL A 56 -31.38 1.14 -23.07
C VAL A 56 -31.72 2.37 -22.24
N GLY A 57 -31.35 3.56 -22.74
CA GLY A 57 -31.44 4.79 -21.97
C GLY A 57 -30.52 4.76 -20.75
N ASP A 58 -31.08 4.99 -19.56
CA ASP A 58 -30.36 4.99 -18.28
C ASP A 58 -30.40 3.63 -17.55
N GLU A 59 -31.02 2.60 -18.15
CA GLU A 59 -31.21 1.31 -17.50
C GLU A 59 -30.31 0.21 -18.08
N PHE A 60 -29.75 -0.60 -17.17
CA PHE A 60 -29.04 -1.83 -17.51
C PHE A 60 -30.05 -2.97 -17.70
N VAL A 61 -30.20 -3.44 -18.93
CA VAL A 61 -31.21 -4.44 -19.31
C VAL A 61 -30.56 -5.79 -19.63
N GLY A 62 -31.16 -6.89 -19.17
CA GLY A 62 -30.66 -8.26 -19.40
C GLY A 62 -29.66 -8.76 -18.36
N GLU A 63 -29.25 -10.03 -18.47
CA GLU A 63 -28.34 -10.67 -17.51
C GLU A 63 -26.97 -9.99 -17.45
N TYR A 64 -26.43 -9.60 -18.61
CA TYR A 64 -25.18 -8.84 -18.71
C TYR A 64 -25.31 -7.43 -18.08
N GLY A 65 -26.48 -6.80 -18.18
CA GLY A 65 -26.75 -5.50 -17.56
C GLY A 65 -26.77 -5.59 -16.04
N LYS A 66 -27.40 -6.63 -15.48
CA LYS A 66 -27.39 -6.89 -14.02
C LYS A 66 -25.99 -7.14 -13.50
N LEU A 67 -25.21 -7.94 -14.24
CA LEU A 67 -23.80 -8.22 -13.91
C LEU A 67 -22.97 -6.93 -13.91
N LEU A 68 -23.17 -6.07 -14.91
CA LEU A 68 -22.50 -4.79 -15.03
C LEU A 68 -22.89 -3.82 -13.92
N SER A 69 -24.17 -3.71 -13.60
CA SER A 69 -24.68 -2.91 -12.47
C SER A 69 -24.10 -3.39 -11.14
N HIS A 70 -24.03 -4.71 -10.93
CA HIS A 70 -23.45 -5.28 -9.72
C HIS A 70 -21.96 -4.97 -9.58
N PHE A 71 -21.15 -5.19 -10.62
CA PHE A 71 -19.73 -4.87 -10.60
C PHE A 71 -19.46 -3.37 -10.45
N THR A 72 -20.25 -2.54 -11.13
CA THR A 72 -20.14 -1.08 -11.04
C THR A 72 -20.50 -0.60 -9.63
N GLY A 73 -21.55 -1.17 -9.04
CA GLY A 73 -21.94 -0.92 -7.65
C GLY A 73 -20.88 -1.34 -6.63
N ILE A 74 -20.15 -2.43 -6.88
CA ILE A 74 -19.03 -2.83 -6.02
C ILE A 74 -17.84 -1.87 -6.20
N MET A 75 -17.43 -1.61 -7.44
CA MET A 75 -16.22 -0.84 -7.77
C MET A 75 -16.33 0.66 -7.43
N LEU A 76 -17.55 1.20 -7.37
CA LEU A 76 -17.81 2.61 -7.01
C LEU A 76 -18.22 2.79 -5.54
N ASP A 77 -18.42 1.72 -4.77
CA ASP A 77 -18.75 1.83 -3.34
C ASP A 77 -17.48 2.06 -2.50
N PHE A 78 -16.94 3.27 -2.64
CA PHE A 78 -15.77 3.73 -1.90
C PHE A 78 -15.94 3.59 -0.38
N LYS A 79 -17.17 3.73 0.11
CA LYS A 79 -17.46 3.62 1.54
C LYS A 79 -17.22 2.20 2.04
N LYS A 80 -17.68 1.18 1.30
CA LYS A 80 -17.43 -0.22 1.66
C LYS A 80 -15.97 -0.59 1.52
N ASP A 81 -15.32 -0.19 0.43
CA ASP A 81 -13.89 -0.47 0.22
C ASP A 81 -13.03 0.15 1.33
N PHE A 82 -13.28 1.41 1.66
CA PHE A 82 -12.60 2.10 2.74
C PHE A 82 -12.85 1.41 4.09
N LEU A 83 -14.09 0.98 4.36
CA LEU A 83 -14.44 0.29 5.61
C LEU A 83 -13.70 -1.06 5.70
N ILE A 84 -13.66 -1.84 4.62
CA ILE A 84 -12.94 -3.12 4.58
C ILE A 84 -11.45 -2.90 4.83
N VAL A 85 -10.81 -2.00 4.10
CA VAL A 85 -9.37 -1.70 4.25
C VAL A 85 -9.07 -1.21 5.67
N THR A 86 -9.90 -0.32 6.21
CA THR A 86 -9.75 0.20 7.58
C THR A 86 -9.97 -0.89 8.62
N CYS A 87 -10.93 -1.80 8.41
CA CYS A 87 -11.22 -2.92 9.31
C CYS A 87 -10.06 -3.91 9.36
N ILE A 88 -9.50 -4.28 8.20
CA ILE A 88 -8.32 -5.15 8.12
C ILE A 88 -7.12 -4.49 8.80
N ALA A 89 -6.90 -3.19 8.52
CA ALA A 89 -5.82 -2.45 9.14
C ALA A 89 -6.00 -2.36 10.67
N SER A 90 -7.21 -2.05 11.17
CA SER A 90 -7.47 -1.94 12.61
C SER A 90 -7.33 -3.27 13.33
N LEU A 91 -7.75 -4.38 12.71
CA LEU A 91 -7.61 -5.72 13.26
C LEU A 91 -6.15 -6.12 13.51
N VAL A 92 -5.22 -5.55 12.75
CA VAL A 92 -3.78 -5.80 12.91
C VAL A 92 -3.09 -4.71 13.76
N LEU A 93 -3.48 -3.45 13.60
CA LEU A 93 -2.88 -2.31 14.30
C LEU A 93 -3.31 -2.23 15.77
N VAL A 94 -4.59 -2.46 16.08
CA VAL A 94 -5.11 -2.33 17.44
C VAL A 94 -4.44 -3.30 18.41
N PRO A 95 -4.29 -4.61 18.09
CA PRO A 95 -3.57 -5.53 18.97
C PRO A 95 -2.11 -5.11 19.17
N GLN A 96 -1.41 -4.70 18.10
CA GLN A 96 -0.02 -4.24 18.20
C GLN A 96 0.12 -2.97 19.05
N PHE A 97 -0.82 -2.05 18.94
CA PHE A 97 -0.85 -0.84 19.76
C PHE A 97 -1.09 -1.16 21.24
N ILE A 98 -2.02 -2.07 21.53
CA ILE A 98 -2.29 -2.54 22.90
C ILE A 98 -1.04 -3.24 23.46
N CYS A 99 -0.42 -4.15 22.70
CA CYS A 99 0.83 -4.81 23.10
C CYS A 99 1.96 -3.82 23.35
N TYR A 100 2.09 -2.79 22.51
CA TYR A 100 3.07 -1.72 22.70
C TYR A 100 2.80 -0.91 23.97
N LEU A 101 1.55 -0.56 24.25
CA LEU A 101 1.18 0.15 25.49
C LEU A 101 1.44 -0.71 26.73
N LEU A 102 1.01 -1.97 26.73
CA LEU A 102 1.19 -2.89 27.86
C LEU A 102 2.68 -3.20 28.11
N SER A 103 3.46 -3.40 27.05
CA SER A 103 4.92 -3.58 27.16
C SER A 103 5.63 -2.27 27.52
N GLY A 104 5.06 -1.13 27.12
CA GLY A 104 5.57 0.20 27.43
C GLY A 104 5.43 0.57 28.89
N LEU A 105 4.33 0.16 29.53
CA LEU A 105 4.14 0.30 30.98
C LEU A 105 5.22 -0.43 31.79
N SER A 106 5.77 -1.52 31.25
CA SER A 106 6.90 -2.25 31.86
C SER A 106 8.28 -1.81 31.35
N GLY A 107 8.36 -0.82 30.46
CA GLY A 107 9.61 -0.30 29.89
C GLY A 107 10.29 -1.24 28.88
N ASN A 108 9.59 -2.29 28.44
CA ASN A 108 10.07 -3.33 27.53
C ASN A 108 9.44 -3.24 26.13
N ALA A 109 8.83 -2.11 25.79
CA ALA A 109 8.22 -1.96 24.47
C ALA A 109 9.30 -2.03 23.38
N LYS A 110 9.02 -2.80 22.35
CA LYS A 110 9.74 -2.76 21.07
C LYS A 110 8.90 -2.01 20.04
N PRO A 111 9.52 -1.31 19.07
CA PRO A 111 8.78 -0.71 17.97
C PRO A 111 7.90 -1.78 17.27
N PRO A 112 6.63 -1.47 16.98
CA PRO A 112 5.68 -2.46 16.44
C PRO A 112 6.15 -2.98 15.08
N MET A 113 6.33 -4.30 15.01
CA MET A 113 7.05 -4.98 13.92
C MET A 113 6.36 -4.88 12.55
N LEU A 114 5.03 -4.76 12.51
CA LEU A 114 4.25 -4.76 11.27
C LEU A 114 3.67 -3.38 10.92
N MET A 115 3.95 -2.34 11.71
CA MET A 115 3.35 -1.02 11.52
C MET A 115 3.59 -0.45 10.11
N GLY A 116 4.82 -0.58 9.60
CA GLY A 116 5.17 -0.13 8.25
C GLY A 116 4.43 -0.89 7.15
N ILE A 117 4.31 -2.21 7.29
CA ILE A 117 3.61 -3.08 6.31
C ILE A 117 2.12 -2.75 6.28
N VAL A 118 1.49 -2.59 7.45
CA VAL A 118 0.05 -2.32 7.54
C VAL A 118 -0.27 -0.91 7.06
N LEU A 119 0.54 0.09 7.40
CA LEU A 119 0.38 1.45 6.86
C LEU A 119 0.58 1.48 5.35
N SER A 120 1.61 0.79 4.83
CA SER A 120 1.81 0.63 3.39
C SER A 120 0.57 0.02 2.74
N PHE A 121 0.06 -1.09 3.27
CA PHE A 121 -1.15 -1.74 2.77
C PHE A 121 -2.37 -0.82 2.79
N PHE A 122 -2.56 -0.07 3.89
CA PHE A 122 -3.67 0.87 4.04
C PHE A 122 -3.62 2.01 3.02
N PHE A 123 -2.49 2.73 2.94
CA PHE A 123 -2.34 3.84 1.99
C PHE A 123 -2.41 3.36 0.55
N TRP A 124 -1.76 2.23 0.22
CA TRP A 124 -1.85 1.66 -1.12
C TRP A 124 -3.26 1.17 -1.46
N GLY A 125 -4.03 0.67 -0.48
CA GLY A 125 -5.44 0.34 -0.67
C GLY A 125 -6.24 1.57 -1.09
N ILE A 126 -6.10 2.68 -0.35
CA ILE A 126 -6.79 3.95 -0.66
C ILE A 126 -6.37 4.48 -2.03
N ILE A 127 -5.07 4.52 -2.31
CA ILE A 127 -4.53 4.99 -3.60
C ILE A 127 -5.13 4.18 -4.76
N LYS A 128 -5.16 2.84 -4.64
CA LYS A 128 -5.72 1.98 -5.68
C LYS A 128 -7.20 2.27 -5.92
N SER A 129 -8.02 2.36 -4.87
CA SER A 129 -9.45 2.66 -5.01
C SER A 129 -9.68 4.03 -5.68
N LEU A 130 -8.90 5.06 -5.30
CA LEU A 130 -8.98 6.38 -5.93
C LEU A 130 -8.59 6.35 -7.41
N VAL A 131 -7.51 5.65 -7.76
CA VAL A 131 -7.03 5.54 -9.15
C VAL A 131 -8.02 4.78 -10.02
N VAL A 132 -8.60 3.69 -9.52
CA VAL A 132 -9.64 2.92 -10.24
C VAL A 132 -10.86 3.81 -10.49
N CYS A 133 -11.37 4.48 -9.46
CA CYS A 133 -12.52 5.37 -9.59
C CYS A 133 -12.25 6.53 -10.57
N ALA A 134 -11.09 7.19 -10.45
CA ALA A 134 -10.67 8.24 -11.37
C ALA A 134 -10.66 7.74 -12.82
N SER A 135 -10.15 6.53 -13.06
CA SER A 135 -10.03 5.96 -14.40
C SER A 135 -11.37 5.58 -15.01
N ILE A 136 -12.31 5.07 -14.19
CA ILE A 136 -13.70 4.84 -14.62
C ILE A 136 -14.32 6.15 -15.08
N LEU A 137 -14.27 7.20 -14.23
CA LEU A 137 -14.88 8.50 -14.54
C LEU A 137 -14.25 9.16 -15.78
N MET A 138 -12.93 9.13 -15.89
CA MET A 138 -12.22 9.67 -17.06
C MET A 138 -12.56 8.90 -18.35
N THR A 139 -12.76 7.58 -18.26
CA THR A 139 -13.15 6.76 -19.41
C THR A 139 -14.58 7.04 -19.83
N LEU A 140 -15.52 7.20 -18.88
CA LEU A 140 -16.90 7.60 -19.16
C LEU A 140 -16.96 8.97 -19.83
N TRP A 141 -16.20 9.94 -19.33
CA TRP A 141 -16.05 11.25 -19.96
C TRP A 141 -15.49 11.13 -21.40
N GLY A 142 -14.47 10.29 -21.61
CA GLY A 142 -13.91 10.05 -22.94
C GLY A 142 -14.93 9.43 -23.91
N LEU A 143 -15.67 8.42 -23.47
CA LEU A 143 -16.71 7.77 -24.27
C LEU A 143 -17.83 8.76 -24.66
N TYR A 144 -18.22 9.63 -23.74
CA TYR A 144 -19.13 10.73 -24.03
C TYR A 144 -18.54 11.70 -25.07
N PHE A 145 -17.28 12.13 -24.89
CA PHE A 145 -16.62 13.06 -25.80
C PHE A 145 -16.53 12.54 -27.24
N PHE A 146 -16.35 11.23 -27.42
CA PHE A 146 -16.37 10.56 -28.72
C PHE A 146 -17.78 10.25 -29.25
N GLY A 147 -18.84 10.61 -28.52
CA GLY A 147 -20.24 10.43 -28.94
C GLY A 147 -20.76 8.99 -28.80
N TYR A 148 -20.09 8.13 -28.03
CA TYR A 148 -20.53 6.74 -27.83
C TYR A 148 -21.65 6.60 -26.78
N ILE A 149 -21.78 7.57 -25.88
CA ILE A 149 -22.79 7.54 -24.80
C ILE A 149 -23.57 8.86 -24.84
N PRO A 150 -24.91 8.83 -24.91
CA PRO A 150 -25.73 10.02 -24.75
C PRO A 150 -25.79 10.42 -23.27
N THR A 151 -25.26 11.58 -22.92
CA THR A 151 -25.27 12.12 -21.54
C THR A 151 -25.41 13.65 -21.61
N SER A 152 -25.83 14.31 -20.53
CA SER A 152 -25.87 15.78 -20.49
C SER A 152 -24.47 16.39 -20.34
N ASP A 153 -24.28 17.61 -20.87
CA ASP A 153 -23.02 18.35 -20.75
C ASP A 153 -22.60 18.52 -19.28
N GLU A 154 -23.56 18.80 -18.39
CA GLU A 154 -23.31 18.99 -16.96
C GLU A 154 -22.73 17.73 -16.29
N THR A 155 -23.30 16.57 -16.60
CA THR A 155 -22.86 15.27 -16.04
C THR A 155 -21.49 14.88 -16.59
N SER A 156 -21.22 15.17 -17.87
CA SER A 156 -19.90 14.97 -18.47
C SER A 156 -18.81 15.79 -17.77
N TRP A 157 -19.05 17.09 -17.54
CA TRP A 157 -18.12 17.94 -16.79
C TRP A 157 -17.90 17.49 -15.35
N PHE A 158 -18.94 16.93 -14.71
CA PHE A 158 -18.81 16.32 -13.40
C PHE A 158 -17.83 15.13 -13.42
N PHE A 159 -17.95 14.21 -14.39
CA PHE A 159 -17.04 13.07 -14.51
C PHE A 159 -15.58 13.49 -14.67
N LEU A 160 -15.31 14.48 -15.53
CA LEU A 160 -13.96 15.01 -15.72
C LEU A 160 -13.39 15.62 -14.43
N LYS A 161 -14.15 16.50 -13.77
CA LYS A 161 -13.70 17.19 -12.55
C LYS A 161 -13.48 16.23 -11.39
N ALA A 162 -14.42 15.30 -11.18
CA ALA A 162 -14.33 14.30 -10.13
C ALA A 162 -13.17 13.33 -10.39
N GLY A 163 -13.01 12.85 -11.63
CA GLY A 163 -11.91 11.97 -12.03
C GLY A 163 -10.54 12.62 -11.81
N LEU A 164 -10.35 13.86 -12.27
CA LEU A 164 -9.11 14.62 -12.04
C LEU A 164 -8.86 14.86 -10.55
N SER A 165 -9.91 15.16 -9.77
CA SER A 165 -9.79 15.39 -8.32
C SER A 165 -9.34 14.15 -7.57
N PHE A 166 -9.88 12.97 -7.90
CA PHE A 166 -9.45 11.70 -7.30
C PHE A 166 -8.03 11.32 -7.69
N LEU A 167 -7.63 11.58 -8.94
CA LEU A 167 -6.27 11.35 -9.39
C LEU A 167 -5.28 12.26 -8.66
N LEU A 168 -5.60 13.55 -8.53
CA LEU A 168 -4.82 14.52 -7.75
C LEU A 168 -4.71 14.10 -6.29
N LEU A 169 -5.82 13.66 -5.68
CA LEU A 169 -5.83 13.17 -4.31
C LEU A 169 -4.93 11.93 -4.14
N ALA A 170 -4.98 10.98 -5.09
CA ALA A 170 -4.13 9.80 -5.06
C ALA A 170 -2.63 10.17 -5.10
N PHE A 171 -2.24 11.08 -5.99
CA PHE A 171 -0.86 11.59 -6.04
C PHE A 171 -0.48 12.39 -4.78
N GLY A 172 -1.42 13.13 -4.20
CA GLY A 172 -1.24 13.82 -2.92
C GLY A 172 -0.95 12.84 -1.79
N ILE A 173 -1.71 11.76 -1.70
CA ILE A 173 -1.51 10.71 -0.68
C ILE A 173 -0.16 10.01 -0.87
N ILE A 174 0.26 9.70 -2.11
CA ILE A 174 1.59 9.13 -2.39
C ILE A 174 2.70 10.06 -1.91
N SER A 175 2.55 11.36 -2.18
CA SER A 175 3.54 12.37 -1.78
C SER A 175 3.66 12.45 -0.26
N LEU A 176 2.52 12.54 0.44
CA LEU A 176 2.47 12.56 1.92
C LEU A 176 2.98 11.26 2.54
N TYR A 177 2.61 10.11 1.98
CA TYR A 177 3.04 8.81 2.46
C TYR A 177 4.57 8.70 2.42
N ARG A 178 5.18 9.20 1.36
CA ARG A 178 6.63 9.12 1.19
C ARG A 178 7.41 10.12 2.02
N GLU A 179 6.88 11.32 2.15
CA GLU A 179 7.43 12.31 3.08
C GLU A 179 7.11 11.95 4.54
N GLY A 180 6.38 10.84 4.79
CA GLY A 180 6.00 10.38 6.11
C GLY A 180 7.18 10.21 7.08
N GLU A 181 8.37 9.80 6.61
CA GLU A 181 9.57 9.77 7.46
C GLU A 181 10.06 11.18 7.84
N GLN A 182 10.01 12.12 6.91
CA GLN A 182 10.37 13.52 7.16
C GLN A 182 9.35 14.19 8.08
N LEU A 183 8.06 13.89 7.88
CA LEU A 183 6.97 14.34 8.73
C LEU A 183 7.10 13.76 10.14
N ALA A 184 7.42 12.47 10.27
CA ALA A 184 7.64 11.82 11.56
C ALA A 184 8.86 12.42 12.30
N ASN A 185 9.94 12.71 11.57
CA ASN A 185 11.11 13.39 12.14
C ASN A 185 10.77 14.81 12.58
N TRP A 186 10.04 15.57 11.76
CA TRP A 186 9.59 16.92 12.08
C TRP A 186 8.67 16.96 13.30
N VAL A 187 7.70 16.03 13.37
CA VAL A 187 6.82 15.85 14.54
C VAL A 187 7.62 15.43 15.77
N GLY A 188 8.63 14.57 15.61
CA GLY A 188 9.53 14.16 16.70
C GLY A 188 10.39 15.32 17.26
N GLU A 189 10.73 16.28 16.42
CA GLU A 189 11.43 17.52 16.82
C GLU A 189 10.49 18.53 17.47
N HIS A 190 9.26 18.67 16.96
CA HIS A 190 8.29 19.67 17.45
C HIS A 190 7.45 19.17 18.65
N VAL A 191 7.37 17.86 18.87
CA VAL A 191 6.58 17.24 19.95
C VAL A 191 7.50 16.42 20.88
N PRO A 192 8.29 17.09 21.75
CA PRO A 192 9.24 16.41 22.64
C PRO A 192 8.56 15.44 23.62
N LYS A 193 7.27 15.65 23.92
CA LYS A 193 6.47 14.76 24.78
C LYS A 193 6.33 13.35 24.19
N LEU A 194 6.11 13.22 22.88
CA LEU A 194 5.99 11.92 22.21
C LEU A 194 7.32 11.16 22.23
N ARG A 195 8.41 11.88 22.00
CA ARG A 195 9.77 11.34 22.08
C ARG A 195 10.12 10.88 23.50
N ALA A 196 9.70 11.64 24.51
CA ALA A 196 9.91 11.29 25.92
C ALA A 196 9.09 10.05 26.34
N ILE A 197 7.84 9.93 25.90
CA ILE A 197 6.98 8.76 26.15
C ILE A 197 7.57 7.52 25.49
N HIS A 198 7.96 7.61 24.22
CA HIS A 198 8.62 6.50 23.52
C HIS A 198 9.91 6.08 24.23
N LYS A 199 10.78 7.03 24.59
CA LYS A 199 12.02 6.75 25.33
C LYS A 199 11.78 6.14 26.71
N CYS A 200 10.68 6.49 27.38
CA CYS A 200 10.27 5.88 28.64
C CYS A 200 9.83 4.42 28.44
N PHE A 201 9.02 4.18 27.40
CA PHE A 201 8.48 2.86 27.08
C PHE A 201 9.53 1.88 26.56
N THR A 202 10.62 2.36 25.95
CA THR A 202 11.72 1.54 25.41
C THR A 202 12.97 1.53 26.32
N ARG A 203 12.85 1.90 27.61
CA ARG A 203 14.02 2.15 28.48
C ARG A 203 14.89 0.91 28.71
N ASN A 204 14.30 -0.28 28.79
CA ASN A 204 15.02 -1.52 29.12
C ASN A 204 15.56 -2.25 27.88
N GLU A 205 15.02 -1.98 26.69
CA GLU A 205 15.51 -2.56 25.42
C GLU A 205 16.96 -2.15 25.13
N LYS A 206 17.29 -0.87 25.39
CA LYS A 206 18.66 -0.36 25.21
C LYS A 206 19.65 -1.01 26.17
N ALA A 207 19.21 -1.39 27.37
CA ALA A 207 20.03 -2.08 28.37
C ALA A 207 20.23 -3.58 28.05
N SER A 208 19.29 -4.23 27.35
CA SER A 208 19.47 -5.64 26.93
C SER A 208 20.36 -5.77 25.69
N SER A 209 20.39 -4.77 24.80
CA SER A 209 21.25 -4.80 23.60
C SER A 209 22.76 -4.88 23.92
N SER A 210 23.20 -4.38 25.09
CA SER A 210 24.57 -4.57 25.59
C SER A 210 24.83 -5.96 26.20
N GLY A 211 23.77 -6.72 26.53
CA GLY A 211 23.85 -8.12 26.97
C GLY A 211 23.59 -9.16 25.85
N GLU A 212 23.01 -8.75 24.72
CA GLU A 212 22.66 -9.63 23.59
C GLU A 212 23.90 -10.17 22.84
N ALA A 213 25.06 -9.51 22.97
CA ALA A 213 26.34 -10.05 22.51
C ALA A 213 26.76 -11.33 23.27
N VAL A 214 26.26 -11.53 24.50
CA VAL A 214 26.51 -12.76 25.28
C VAL A 214 25.58 -13.89 24.85
N ASN A 215 24.31 -13.59 24.53
CA ASN A 215 23.35 -14.59 24.03
C ASN A 215 23.59 -15.03 22.58
N ALA A 216 24.14 -14.17 21.72
CA ALA A 216 24.49 -14.56 20.35
C ALA A 216 25.62 -15.62 20.32
N VAL A 217 26.51 -15.60 21.32
CA VAL A 217 27.54 -16.64 21.52
C VAL A 217 26.89 -17.97 21.90
N ASP A 218 25.91 -17.97 22.80
CA ASP A 218 25.17 -19.18 23.19
C ASP A 218 24.38 -19.81 22.02
N VAL A 219 23.75 -18.99 21.17
CA VAL A 219 23.00 -19.49 20.00
C VAL A 219 23.93 -20.08 18.94
N LEU A 220 25.12 -19.48 18.76
CA LEU A 220 26.13 -20.01 17.85
C LEU A 220 26.69 -21.34 18.36
N GLU A 221 26.97 -21.45 19.66
CA GLU A 221 27.47 -22.67 20.29
C GLU A 221 26.43 -23.81 20.28
N LEU A 222 25.15 -23.48 20.46
CA LEU A 222 24.05 -24.42 20.31
C LEU A 222 23.91 -24.91 18.85
N SER A 223 24.05 -24.01 17.87
CA SER A 223 23.99 -24.36 16.45
C SER A 223 25.13 -25.30 16.02
N GLN A 224 26.34 -25.08 16.55
CA GLN A 224 27.49 -25.93 16.29
C GLN A 224 27.33 -27.31 16.93
N SER A 225 26.74 -27.37 18.13
CA SER A 225 26.44 -28.62 18.82
C SER A 225 25.41 -29.46 18.05
N LEU A 226 24.36 -28.83 17.51
CA LEU A 226 23.36 -29.51 16.68
C LEU A 226 23.93 -30.01 15.35
N MET A 227 24.83 -29.27 14.72
CA MET A 227 25.50 -29.73 13.49
C MET A 227 26.40 -30.94 13.74
N ARG A 228 27.14 -30.97 14.85
CA ARG A 228 27.95 -32.14 15.25
C ARG A 228 27.07 -33.37 15.48
N LEU A 229 25.97 -33.21 16.21
CA LEU A 229 25.01 -34.29 16.46
C LEU A 229 24.44 -34.87 15.15
N THR A 230 24.09 -33.99 14.21
CA THR A 230 23.54 -34.39 12.91
C THR A 230 24.57 -35.17 12.07
N SER A 231 25.83 -34.74 12.09
CA SER A 231 26.93 -35.44 11.43
C SER A 231 27.15 -36.84 12.03
N ASP A 232 27.11 -36.97 13.36
CA ASP A 232 27.30 -38.25 14.03
C ASP A 232 26.17 -39.24 13.73
N ILE A 233 24.93 -38.76 13.71
CA ILE A 233 23.77 -39.57 13.31
C ILE A 233 23.93 -40.06 11.86
N HIS A 234 24.36 -39.19 10.95
CA HIS A 234 24.57 -39.56 9.55
C HIS A 234 25.69 -40.62 9.41
N ARG A 235 26.77 -40.48 10.18
CA ARG A 235 27.89 -41.43 10.20
C ARG A 235 27.46 -42.80 10.73
N ILE A 236 26.64 -42.83 11.78
CA ILE A 236 26.08 -44.07 12.34
C ILE A 236 25.14 -44.73 11.32
N ALA A 237 24.29 -43.96 10.65
CA ALA A 237 23.39 -44.47 9.62
C ALA A 237 24.14 -45.09 8.43
N LEU A 238 25.25 -44.48 8.00
CA LEU A 238 26.12 -45.03 6.96
C LEU A 238 26.78 -46.35 7.40
N LYS A 239 27.33 -46.41 8.62
CA LYS A 239 27.88 -47.66 9.16
C LYS A 239 26.84 -48.79 9.21
N TYR A 240 25.61 -48.50 9.63
CA TYR A 240 24.53 -49.48 9.62
C TYR A 240 24.16 -49.95 8.21
N LYS A 241 24.15 -49.04 7.23
CA LYS A 241 23.86 -49.36 5.82
C LYS A 241 24.95 -50.23 5.18
N GLU A 242 26.22 -50.04 5.56
CA GLU A 242 27.34 -50.86 5.11
C GLU A 242 27.33 -52.24 5.76
N SER A 243 27.08 -52.34 7.06
CA SER A 243 26.91 -53.62 7.76
C SER A 243 25.74 -54.44 7.22
N ALA A 244 24.64 -53.79 6.80
CA ALA A 244 23.49 -54.46 6.18
C ALA A 244 23.77 -54.97 4.75
N LYS A 245 24.76 -54.41 4.04
CA LYS A 245 25.19 -54.88 2.71
C LYS A 245 26.21 -56.02 2.75
N GLY A 246 26.95 -56.18 3.85
CA GLY A 246 27.95 -57.24 4.03
C GLY A 246 27.40 -58.59 4.51
N SER A 247 26.08 -58.72 4.70
CA SER A 247 25.40 -59.93 5.16
C SER A 247 24.59 -60.62 4.04
N LYS A 248 25.17 -60.73 2.84
CA LYS A 248 24.69 -61.57 1.74
C LYS A 248 25.76 -62.55 1.31
#